data_AF-A0A958F8G0-F1
#
_entry.id   AF-A0A958F8G0-F1
#
_cell.length_a   1.000
_cell.length_b   1.000
_cell.length_c   1.000
_cell.angle_alpha   90.00
_cell.angle_beta   90.00
_cell.angle_gamma   90.00
#
_symmetry.space_group_name_H-M   'P 1'
#
loop_
_entity.id
_entity.type
_entity.pdbx_description
1 polymer ?
#
loop_
_entity_poly.entity_id
_entity_poly.type
_entity_poly.pdbx_seq_one_letter_code
_entity_poly.pdbx_strand_id
1 'polypeptide(L)'
;MRKMIAIIYLLAGFTSLYPAEKAWIRINQLGYPPEALKVAVLGAQELLEVREFELVEVLSEAVVLRSKDIRRYSAYASFKAVYRLNFSDFRIPGRYFLRVGDIRSPQFTIAADVYDGAADFLLNYMRQQRCGYNPFLRDSCHTRDGFIVDFPERDSTLIDVTGGWHDASDYLQYATTSANAVYQMLFAYQENPHAFGDAYQANGDPGANGIPDILDEARWGLDWLDKLNPESGVMFH
;
A
#
# COMPACT_ATOMS: atom_id res chain seq x y z
N MET A 1 61.39 -30.91 1.88
CA MET A 1 59.94 -31.15 1.65
C MET A 1 59.18 -30.64 2.87
N ARG A 2 58.21 -29.75 2.64
CA ARG A 2 57.62 -28.81 3.62
C ARG A 2 56.67 -29.48 4.61
N LYS A 3 56.76 -29.11 5.89
CA LYS A 3 55.78 -29.42 6.96
C LYS A 3 54.58 -28.48 6.81
N MET A 4 53.37 -29.04 6.82
CA MET A 4 52.11 -28.32 6.70
C MET A 4 51.55 -28.12 8.12
N ILE A 5 51.46 -26.87 8.58
CA ILE A 5 50.83 -26.48 9.85
C ILE A 5 49.41 -26.04 9.52
N ALA A 6 48.41 -26.77 10.02
CA ALA A 6 47.01 -26.37 9.93
C ALA A 6 46.69 -25.41 11.07
N ILE A 7 46.35 -24.16 10.72
CA ILE A 7 45.85 -23.15 11.65
C ILE A 7 44.33 -23.23 11.63
N ILE A 8 43.73 -23.62 12.76
CA ILE A 8 42.28 -23.59 12.97
C ILE A 8 41.92 -22.20 13.50
N TYR A 9 41.19 -21.42 12.70
CA TYR A 9 40.60 -20.16 13.15
C TYR A 9 39.32 -20.46 13.94
N LEU A 10 39.35 -20.19 15.25
CA LEU A 10 38.17 -20.22 16.09
C LEU A 10 37.39 -18.91 15.89
N LEU A 11 36.33 -18.93 15.08
CA LEU A 11 35.39 -17.81 14.99
C LEU A 11 34.52 -17.81 16.26
N ALA A 12 34.84 -16.93 17.22
CA ALA A 12 33.94 -16.63 18.32
C ALA A 12 32.80 -15.75 17.78
N GLY A 13 31.67 -16.37 17.43
CA GLY A 13 30.44 -15.65 17.11
C GLY A 13 29.87 -15.00 18.37
N PHE A 14 30.01 -13.68 18.48
CA PHE A 14 29.21 -12.89 19.42
C PHE A 14 27.78 -12.85 18.90
N THR A 15 26.95 -13.80 19.32
CA THR A 15 25.50 -13.66 19.18
C THR A 15 25.04 -12.66 20.23
N SER A 16 24.80 -11.41 19.81
CA SER A 16 24.04 -10.47 20.62
C SER A 16 22.62 -11.02 20.76
N LEU A 17 22.33 -11.70 21.86
CA LEU A 17 20.98 -12.02 22.31
C LEU A 17 20.32 -10.70 22.73
N TYR A 18 19.85 -9.92 21.75
CA TYR A 18 18.89 -8.87 22.06
C TYR A 18 17.61 -9.56 22.52
N PRO A 19 17.06 -9.21 23.70
CA PRO A 19 15.78 -9.72 24.11
C PRO A 19 14.74 -9.39 23.05
N ALA A 20 13.88 -10.36 22.72
CA ALA A 20 12.79 -10.13 21.78
C ALA A 20 11.98 -8.92 22.24
N GLU A 21 11.74 -7.96 21.34
CA GLU A 21 10.88 -6.83 21.61
C GLU A 21 9.48 -7.35 21.98
N LYS A 22 8.89 -6.84 23.06
CA LYS A 22 7.57 -7.27 23.57
C LYS A 22 6.51 -6.18 23.53
N ALA A 23 6.88 -5.00 23.03
CA ALA A 23 5.99 -3.86 22.90
C ALA A 23 6.40 -3.01 21.71
N TRP A 24 5.43 -2.54 20.93
CA TRP A 24 5.66 -1.81 19.69
C TRP A 24 4.77 -0.59 19.61
N ILE A 25 5.31 0.51 19.08
CA ILE A 25 4.53 1.69 18.72
C ILE A 25 4.35 1.72 17.19
N ARG A 26 3.11 1.52 16.73
CA ARG A 26 2.72 1.57 15.33
C ARG A 26 2.23 2.96 14.95
N ILE A 27 2.72 3.45 13.82
CA ILE A 27 2.46 4.78 13.28
C ILE A 27 2.09 4.68 11.79
N ASN A 28 1.52 5.74 11.23
CA ASN A 28 1.51 5.95 9.78
C ASN A 28 2.94 6.22 9.31
N GLN A 29 3.48 5.33 8.48
CA GLN A 29 4.86 5.40 8.02
C GLN A 29 5.10 6.47 6.93
N LEU A 30 4.06 6.89 6.20
CA LEU A 30 4.16 8.04 5.29
C LEU A 30 4.30 9.34 6.09
N GLY A 31 3.54 9.45 7.18
CA GLY A 31 3.57 10.59 8.08
C GLY A 31 2.19 11.15 8.36
N TYR A 32 2.14 12.40 8.78
CA TYR A 32 0.91 13.10 9.13
C TYR A 32 0.94 14.56 8.66
N PRO A 33 -0.12 15.07 8.02
CA PRO A 33 -0.28 16.51 7.83
C PRO A 33 -0.35 17.27 9.16
N PRO A 34 0.17 18.51 9.25
CA PRO A 34 0.17 19.32 10.47
C PRO A 34 -1.19 19.47 11.15
N GLU A 35 -2.27 19.56 10.37
CA GLU A 35 -3.64 19.76 10.87
C GLU A 35 -4.42 18.45 11.02
N ALA A 36 -3.87 17.32 10.59
CA ALA A 36 -4.55 16.03 10.67
C ALA A 36 -4.58 15.47 12.09
N LEU A 37 -5.49 14.53 12.32
CA LEU A 37 -5.45 13.66 13.49
C LEU A 37 -4.20 12.77 13.43
N LYS A 38 -3.47 12.71 14.54
CA LYS A 38 -2.21 11.96 14.66
C LYS A 38 -2.28 11.07 15.89
N VAL A 39 -2.41 9.78 15.63
CA VAL A 39 -2.59 8.78 16.69
C VAL A 39 -1.74 7.57 16.38
N ALA A 40 -0.86 7.23 17.32
CA ALA A 40 -0.11 5.97 17.28
C ALA A 40 -0.80 4.90 18.11
N VAL A 41 -0.52 3.64 17.80
CA VAL A 41 -1.02 2.49 18.57
C VAL A 41 0.17 1.79 19.23
N LEU A 42 0.21 1.80 20.56
CA LEU A 42 1.13 0.98 21.33
C LEU A 42 0.45 -0.36 21.65
N GLY A 43 1.08 -1.47 21.28
CA GLY A 43 0.67 -2.81 21.67
C GLY A 43 1.79 -3.53 22.42
N ALA A 44 1.48 -4.12 23.58
CA ALA A 44 2.43 -4.88 24.40
C ALA A 44 1.90 -6.29 24.69
N GLN A 45 2.75 -7.30 24.56
CA GLN A 45 2.45 -8.71 24.87
C GLN A 45 2.46 -9.00 26.38
N GLU A 46 2.95 -8.05 27.17
CA GLU A 46 2.97 -8.10 28.63
C GLU A 46 2.10 -6.98 29.22
N LEU A 47 1.85 -7.07 30.53
CA LEU A 47 1.22 -5.96 31.24
C LEU A 47 2.21 -4.80 31.25
N LEU A 48 1.80 -3.68 30.65
CA LEU A 48 2.55 -2.45 30.59
C LEU A 48 1.63 -1.31 31.01
N GLU A 49 2.07 -0.51 31.97
CA GLU A 49 1.38 0.73 32.36
C GLU A 49 2.02 1.90 31.62
N VAL A 50 1.22 2.65 30.85
CA VAL A 50 1.67 3.81 30.09
C VAL A 50 1.01 5.05 30.67
N ARG A 51 1.80 5.94 31.27
CA ARG A 51 1.32 7.19 31.91
C ARG A 51 1.65 8.44 31.11
N GLU A 52 2.69 8.38 30.30
CA GLU A 52 3.12 9.45 29.41
C GLU A 52 3.78 8.84 28.17
N PHE A 53 3.86 9.63 27.12
CA PHE A 53 4.72 9.37 25.97
C PHE A 53 5.37 10.67 25.51
N GLU A 54 6.45 10.52 24.76
CA GLU A 54 7.26 11.62 24.25
C GLU A 54 7.23 11.63 22.72
N LEU A 55 7.21 12.83 22.13
CA LEU A 55 7.58 13.04 20.73
C LEU A 55 9.00 13.60 20.72
N VAL A 56 9.88 12.95 19.96
CA VAL A 56 11.30 13.27 19.90
C VAL A 56 11.66 13.64 18.47
N GLU A 57 12.31 14.79 18.30
CA GLU A 57 12.82 15.23 16.99
C GLU A 57 14.09 14.46 16.63
N VAL A 58 14.18 14.01 15.38
CA VAL A 58 15.19 13.02 14.95
C VAL A 58 16.62 13.57 14.97
N LEU A 59 16.86 14.82 14.55
CA LEU A 59 18.21 15.33 14.37
C LEU A 59 18.86 15.79 15.68
N SER A 60 18.08 16.47 16.52
CA SER A 60 18.52 17.03 17.81
C SER A 60 18.36 16.07 18.98
N GLU A 61 17.59 14.99 18.78
CA GLU A 61 17.10 14.09 19.84
C GLU A 61 16.34 14.81 20.96
N ALA A 62 15.90 16.06 20.72
CA ALA A 62 15.17 16.83 21.69
C ALA A 62 13.75 16.27 21.87
N VAL A 63 13.33 16.14 23.13
CA VAL A 63 11.92 15.88 23.46
C VAL A 63 11.14 17.16 23.19
N VAL A 64 10.38 17.18 22.10
CA VAL A 64 9.59 18.34 21.66
C VAL A 64 8.15 18.32 22.20
N LEU A 65 7.69 17.17 22.69
CA LEU A 65 6.41 17.03 23.38
C LEU A 65 6.51 15.95 24.46
N ARG A 66 5.91 16.22 25.62
CA ARG A 66 5.50 15.21 26.60
C ARG A 66 3.98 15.24 26.70
N SER A 67 3.31 14.12 26.49
CA SER A 67 1.85 14.06 26.48
C SER A 67 1.32 12.93 27.36
N LYS A 68 0.16 13.19 27.95
CA LYS A 68 -0.66 12.22 28.70
C LYS A 68 -1.99 11.92 27.99
N ASP A 69 -2.17 12.42 26.76
CA ASP A 69 -3.34 12.09 25.95
C ASP A 69 -3.24 10.65 25.42
N ILE A 70 -3.55 9.74 26.32
CA ILE A 70 -3.41 8.30 26.18
C ILE A 70 -4.76 7.68 26.46
N ARG A 71 -5.23 6.85 25.53
CA ARG A 71 -6.43 6.04 25.72
C ARG A 71 -6.07 4.56 25.77
N ARG A 72 -6.34 3.92 26.89
CA ARG A 72 -6.20 2.46 27.04
C ARG A 72 -7.39 1.73 26.43
N TYR A 73 -7.11 0.61 25.77
CA TYR A 73 -8.09 -0.32 25.23
C TYR A 73 -7.93 -1.71 25.88
N SER A 74 -8.91 -2.58 25.64
CA SER A 74 -8.84 -3.99 26.01
C SER A 74 -7.71 -4.70 25.26
N ALA A 75 -7.33 -5.88 25.77
CA ALA A 75 -6.44 -6.79 25.05
C ALA A 75 -6.99 -7.07 23.62
N TYR A 76 -6.08 -7.27 22.67
CA TYR A 76 -6.40 -7.55 21.28
C TYR A 76 -5.34 -8.49 20.67
N ALA A 77 -5.79 -9.58 20.05
CA ALA A 77 -4.92 -10.63 19.52
C ALA A 77 -3.86 -11.07 20.56
N SER A 78 -2.58 -10.97 20.23
CA SER A 78 -1.47 -11.32 21.13
C SER A 78 -1.15 -10.24 22.18
N PHE A 79 -1.74 -9.05 22.11
CA PHE A 79 -1.41 -7.93 23.00
C PHE A 79 -2.26 -7.93 24.26
N LYS A 80 -1.61 -7.96 25.43
CA LYS A 80 -2.24 -7.84 26.76
C LYS A 80 -2.53 -6.40 27.15
N ALA A 81 -1.80 -5.44 26.59
CA ALA A 81 -2.04 -4.01 26.80
C ALA A 81 -2.00 -3.26 25.46
N VAL A 82 -3.03 -2.45 25.19
CA VAL A 82 -3.16 -1.66 23.95
C VAL A 82 -3.51 -0.21 24.31
N TYR A 83 -2.81 0.73 23.69
CA TYR A 83 -2.99 2.16 23.91
C TYR A 83 -3.04 2.92 22.59
N ARG A 84 -3.87 3.96 22.53
CA ARG A 84 -3.76 5.03 21.53
C ARG A 84 -3.02 6.21 22.15
N LEU A 85 -1.99 6.69 21.46
CA LEU A 85 -1.17 7.83 21.86
C LEU A 85 -1.51 8.99 20.92
N ASN A 86 -2.21 10.00 21.40
CA ASN A 86 -2.70 11.11 20.57
C ASN A 86 -1.79 12.32 20.70
N PHE A 87 -1.23 12.76 19.57
CA PHE A 87 -0.34 13.91 19.47
C PHE A 87 -0.82 14.89 18.40
N SER A 88 -2.14 14.93 18.16
CA SER A 88 -2.75 15.76 17.12
C SER A 88 -2.48 17.26 17.30
N ASP A 89 -2.37 17.73 18.55
CA ASP A 89 -2.08 19.13 18.88
C ASP A 89 -0.68 19.57 18.47
N PHE A 90 0.23 18.62 18.22
CA PHE A 90 1.56 18.94 17.69
C PHE A 90 1.50 19.10 16.17
N ARG A 91 1.90 20.29 15.69
CA ARG A 91 1.73 20.70 14.28
C ARG A 91 3.02 21.14 13.60
N ILE A 92 4.13 21.18 14.34
CA ILE A 92 5.40 21.66 13.80
C ILE A 92 5.91 20.65 12.76
N PRO A 93 6.16 21.07 11.51
CA PRO A 93 6.73 20.18 10.51
C PRO A 93 8.13 19.70 10.88
N GLY A 94 8.45 18.45 10.56
CA GLY A 94 9.74 17.84 10.86
C GLY A 94 9.72 16.33 10.85
N ARG A 95 10.83 15.72 11.29
CA ARG A 95 10.97 14.26 11.41
C ARG A 95 11.03 13.88 12.88
N TYR A 96 10.21 12.90 13.26
CA TYR A 96 10.00 12.55 14.66
C TYR A 96 9.94 11.04 14.86
N PHE A 97 10.08 10.61 16.10
CA PHE A 97 9.61 9.32 16.58
C PHE A 97 8.92 9.47 17.93
N LEU A 98 8.06 8.52 18.27
CA LEU A 98 7.42 8.45 19.58
C LEU A 98 8.22 7.55 20.51
N ARG A 99 8.24 7.89 21.81
CA ARG A 99 8.92 7.12 22.84
C ARG A 99 8.05 6.91 24.08
N VAL A 100 8.05 5.69 24.61
CA VAL A 100 7.45 5.30 25.90
C VAL A 100 8.47 4.46 26.66
N GLY A 101 9.15 5.05 27.65
CA GLY A 101 10.32 4.41 28.26
C GLY A 101 11.38 4.11 27.20
N ASP A 102 11.79 2.84 27.10
CA ASP A 102 12.75 2.37 26.10
C ASP A 102 12.11 2.00 24.75
N ILE A 103 10.78 1.98 24.66
CA ILE A 103 10.06 1.59 23.45
C ILE A 103 10.03 2.80 22.50
N ARG A 104 10.47 2.61 21.25
CA ARG A 104 10.50 3.66 20.21
C ARG A 104 9.69 3.24 18.98
N SER A 105 8.99 4.18 18.36
CA SER A 105 8.43 3.96 17.03
C SER A 105 9.52 4.05 15.95
N PRO A 106 9.25 3.57 14.72
CA PRO A 106 9.97 4.05 13.54
C PRO A 106 9.86 5.58 13.42
N GLN A 107 10.79 6.16 12.66
CA GLN A 107 10.76 7.59 12.33
C GLN A 107 9.60 7.86 11.36
N PHE A 108 8.97 9.02 11.49
CA PHE A 108 7.91 9.49 10.60
C PHE A 108 8.02 11.00 10.39
N THR A 109 7.36 11.50 9.34
CA THR A 109 7.34 12.91 8.98
C THR A 109 6.03 13.56 9.40
N ILE A 110 6.10 14.81 9.87
CA ILE A 110 4.95 15.71 9.91
C ILE A 110 5.21 16.77 8.86
N ALA A 111 4.41 16.79 7.79
CA ALA A 111 4.52 17.74 6.69
C ALA A 111 3.23 17.77 5.87
N ALA A 112 2.95 18.86 5.15
CA ALA A 112 1.69 19.03 4.42
C ALA A 112 1.57 18.08 3.21
N ASP A 113 2.70 17.64 2.68
CA ASP A 113 2.92 16.90 1.44
C ASP A 113 3.20 15.39 1.66
N VAL A 114 2.97 14.86 2.87
CA VAL A 114 3.28 13.45 3.20
C VAL A 114 2.51 12.41 2.37
N TYR A 115 1.45 12.82 1.67
CA TYR A 115 0.64 11.97 0.80
C TYR A 115 0.78 12.32 -0.68
N ASP A 116 1.60 13.31 -1.03
CA ASP A 116 1.79 13.72 -2.42
C ASP A 116 2.33 12.54 -3.23
N GLY A 117 1.71 12.27 -4.38
CA GLY A 117 2.04 11.13 -5.25
C GLY A 117 1.58 9.76 -4.72
N ALA A 118 1.00 9.65 -3.52
CA ALA A 118 0.52 8.36 -3.01
C ALA A 118 -0.63 7.79 -3.86
N ALA A 119 -1.49 8.66 -4.39
CA ALA A 119 -2.60 8.25 -5.25
C ALA A 119 -2.08 7.72 -6.61
N ASP A 120 -1.15 8.45 -7.25
CA ASP A 120 -0.50 8.00 -8.49
C ASP A 120 0.31 6.71 -8.31
N PHE A 121 0.95 6.54 -7.14
CA PHE A 121 1.70 5.34 -6.83
C PHE A 121 0.83 4.07 -6.89
N LEU A 122 -0.43 4.14 -6.46
CA LEU A 122 -1.36 3.00 -6.52
C LEU A 122 -1.64 2.55 -7.96
N LEU A 123 -1.64 3.48 -8.92
CA LEU A 123 -1.85 3.16 -10.33
C LEU A 123 -0.69 2.34 -10.92
N ASN A 124 0.50 2.38 -10.32
CA ASN A 124 1.60 1.51 -10.74
C ASN A 124 1.24 0.03 -10.60
N TYR A 125 0.54 -0.34 -9.52
CA TYR A 125 0.06 -1.70 -9.35
C TYR A 125 -0.98 -2.06 -10.42
N MET A 126 -1.95 -1.18 -10.68
CA MET A 126 -2.97 -1.43 -11.71
C MET A 126 -2.35 -1.65 -13.09
N ARG A 127 -1.37 -0.80 -13.49
CA ARG A 127 -0.65 -0.96 -14.77
C ARG A 127 0.12 -2.28 -14.86
N GLN A 128 0.70 -2.75 -13.75
CA GLN A 128 1.38 -4.06 -13.69
C GLN A 128 0.40 -5.23 -13.87
N GLN A 129 -0.85 -5.04 -13.46
CA GLN A 129 -1.90 -6.06 -13.57
C GLN A 129 -2.57 -6.10 -14.94
N ARG A 130 -2.26 -5.19 -15.88
CA ARG A 130 -2.90 -5.18 -17.20
C ARG A 130 -2.71 -6.52 -17.92
N CYS A 131 -3.81 -7.07 -18.42
CA CYS A 131 -3.90 -8.24 -19.30
C CYS A 131 -4.07 -7.78 -20.75
N GLY A 132 -3.55 -8.52 -21.74
CA GLY A 132 -3.27 -7.95 -23.05
C GLY A 132 -1.93 -7.22 -23.03
N TYR A 133 -1.85 -5.99 -23.57
CA TYR A 133 -0.61 -5.20 -23.51
C TYR A 133 -0.29 -4.76 -22.08
N ASN A 134 0.91 -5.10 -21.60
CA ASN A 134 1.39 -4.76 -20.27
C ASN A 134 2.60 -3.82 -20.37
N PRO A 135 2.48 -2.53 -19.99
CA PRO A 135 3.55 -1.54 -20.14
C PRO A 135 4.74 -1.79 -19.20
N PHE A 136 4.52 -2.51 -18.09
CA PHE A 136 5.60 -2.85 -17.16
C PHE A 136 6.53 -3.93 -17.74
N LEU A 137 5.94 -4.96 -18.34
CA LEU A 137 6.69 -6.03 -19.01
C LEU A 137 7.14 -5.63 -20.43
N ARG A 138 6.50 -4.62 -21.02
CA ARG A 138 6.65 -4.22 -22.44
C ARG A 138 6.38 -5.38 -23.40
N ASP A 139 5.38 -6.19 -23.05
CA ASP A 139 4.95 -7.37 -23.79
C ASP A 139 3.45 -7.59 -23.59
N SER A 140 2.87 -8.55 -24.31
CA SER A 140 1.46 -8.88 -24.22
C SER A 140 1.23 -10.31 -23.74
N CYS A 141 0.25 -10.49 -22.86
CA CYS A 141 -0.24 -11.80 -22.43
C CYS A 141 -1.69 -12.02 -22.90
N HIS A 142 -2.15 -13.28 -22.87
CA HIS A 142 -3.56 -13.64 -23.07
C HIS A 142 -4.20 -13.01 -24.33
N THR A 143 -3.43 -12.89 -25.41
CA THR A 143 -3.83 -12.18 -26.64
C THR A 143 -4.90 -12.92 -27.46
N ARG A 144 -5.51 -13.96 -26.89
CA ARG A 144 -6.52 -14.82 -27.53
C ARG A 144 -7.69 -15.09 -26.60
N ASP A 145 -7.83 -14.32 -25.52
CA ASP A 145 -9.00 -14.40 -24.66
C ASP A 145 -10.22 -13.94 -25.45
N GLY A 146 -11.30 -14.71 -25.53
CA GLY A 146 -11.62 -15.96 -24.81
C GLY A 146 -12.70 -16.79 -25.49
N PHE A 147 -13.12 -17.87 -24.84
CA PHE A 147 -14.20 -18.75 -25.32
C PHE A 147 -15.44 -18.57 -24.45
N ILE A 148 -16.61 -18.49 -25.07
CA ILE A 148 -17.88 -18.55 -24.36
C ILE A 148 -18.05 -19.96 -23.78
N VAL A 149 -18.41 -20.03 -22.51
CA VAL A 149 -18.72 -21.29 -21.80
C VAL A 149 -20.09 -21.17 -21.15
N ASP A 150 -20.78 -22.30 -20.98
CA ASP A 150 -22.07 -22.38 -20.29
C ASP A 150 -23.19 -21.50 -20.90
N PHE A 151 -23.10 -21.20 -22.21
CA PHE A 151 -24.12 -20.50 -22.99
C PHE A 151 -24.60 -21.41 -24.14
N PRO A 152 -25.74 -22.11 -24.00
CA PRO A 152 -26.12 -23.21 -24.90
C PRO A 152 -26.06 -22.91 -26.40
N GLU A 153 -26.43 -21.70 -26.83
CA GLU A 153 -26.48 -21.32 -28.24
C GLU A 153 -25.12 -20.88 -28.81
N ARG A 154 -24.14 -20.58 -27.95
CA ARG A 154 -22.85 -19.95 -28.31
C ARG A 154 -21.66 -20.63 -27.65
N ASP A 155 -21.85 -21.78 -27.03
CA ASP A 155 -20.81 -22.50 -26.31
C ASP A 155 -19.59 -22.78 -27.20
N SER A 156 -18.40 -22.69 -26.60
CA SER A 156 -17.11 -22.87 -27.27
C SER A 156 -16.86 -21.90 -28.44
N THR A 157 -17.62 -20.81 -28.54
CA THR A 157 -17.39 -19.76 -29.54
C THR A 157 -16.27 -18.85 -29.09
N LEU A 158 -15.29 -18.63 -29.97
CA LEU A 158 -14.23 -17.64 -29.75
C LEU A 158 -14.80 -16.22 -29.83
N ILE A 159 -14.49 -15.41 -28.83
CA ILE A 159 -14.77 -13.98 -28.76
C ILE A 159 -13.49 -13.22 -28.41
N ASP A 160 -13.41 -11.94 -28.74
CA ASP A 160 -12.32 -11.08 -28.23
C ASP A 160 -12.78 -10.39 -26.95
N VAL A 161 -12.23 -10.86 -25.83
CA VAL A 161 -12.35 -10.23 -24.50
C VAL A 161 -10.97 -9.92 -23.92
N THR A 162 -9.98 -9.67 -24.77
CA THR A 162 -8.64 -9.23 -24.36
C THR A 162 -8.67 -7.85 -23.69
N GLY A 163 -7.78 -7.59 -22.73
CA GLY A 163 -7.70 -6.33 -21.99
C GLY A 163 -7.94 -6.53 -20.50
N GLY A 164 -8.27 -5.46 -19.76
CA GLY A 164 -8.61 -5.54 -18.33
C GLY A 164 -7.40 -5.84 -17.45
N TRP A 165 -7.65 -6.33 -16.24
CA TRP A 165 -6.59 -6.68 -15.28
C TRP A 165 -6.67 -8.14 -14.85
N HIS A 166 -5.51 -8.74 -14.63
CA HIS A 166 -5.40 -9.91 -13.76
C HIS A 166 -5.88 -9.52 -12.35
N ASP A 167 -6.85 -10.26 -11.82
CA ASP A 167 -7.61 -9.83 -10.62
C ASP A 167 -6.76 -9.81 -9.34
N ALA A 168 -5.87 -10.79 -9.22
CA ALA A 168 -4.96 -10.89 -8.09
C ALA A 168 -3.59 -11.43 -8.54
N SER A 169 -3.03 -12.41 -7.83
CA SER A 169 -1.74 -13.00 -8.17
C SER A 169 -1.83 -14.11 -9.23
N ASP A 170 -3.04 -14.53 -9.60
CA ASP A 170 -3.32 -15.36 -10.75
C ASP A 170 -3.66 -14.49 -11.98
N TYR A 171 -3.81 -15.11 -13.15
CA TYR A 171 -4.10 -14.40 -14.39
C TYR A 171 -5.58 -14.38 -14.77
N LEU A 172 -6.48 -14.84 -13.90
CA LEU A 172 -7.91 -14.77 -14.16
C LEU A 172 -8.41 -13.33 -14.01
N GLN A 173 -9.55 -13.06 -14.63
CA GLN A 173 -10.17 -11.74 -14.67
C GLN A 173 -11.63 -11.90 -14.26
N TYR A 174 -12.15 -10.99 -13.43
CA TYR A 174 -13.52 -11.06 -12.96
C TYR A 174 -14.24 -9.73 -13.19
N ALA A 175 -15.44 -9.80 -13.77
CA ALA A 175 -16.23 -8.61 -14.10
C ALA A 175 -16.55 -7.77 -12.86
N THR A 176 -16.95 -8.42 -11.76
CA THR A 176 -17.42 -7.74 -10.54
C THR A 176 -16.34 -6.92 -9.85
N THR A 177 -15.14 -7.48 -9.68
CA THR A 177 -14.01 -6.80 -9.03
C THR A 177 -13.46 -5.70 -9.93
N SER A 178 -13.36 -5.95 -11.24
CA SER A 178 -12.93 -4.95 -12.23
C SER A 178 -13.91 -3.77 -12.30
N ALA A 179 -15.23 -4.03 -12.29
CA ALA A 179 -16.25 -2.98 -12.26
C ALA A 179 -16.17 -2.15 -10.98
N ASN A 180 -15.91 -2.78 -9.82
CA ASN A 180 -15.68 -2.05 -8.58
C ASN A 180 -14.39 -1.21 -8.65
N ALA A 181 -13.29 -1.74 -9.19
CA ALA A 181 -12.03 -0.99 -9.34
C ALA A 181 -12.22 0.26 -10.23
N VAL A 182 -12.89 0.10 -11.38
CA VAL A 182 -13.30 1.20 -12.25
C VAL A 182 -14.12 2.24 -11.51
N TYR A 183 -15.18 1.82 -10.80
CA TYR A 183 -16.04 2.73 -10.05
C TYR A 183 -15.24 3.52 -9.01
N GLN A 184 -14.39 2.85 -8.22
CA GLN A 184 -13.56 3.50 -7.20
C GLN A 184 -12.59 4.50 -7.81
N MET A 185 -12.01 4.20 -8.97
CA MET A 185 -11.12 5.14 -9.67
C MET A 185 -11.87 6.39 -10.16
N LEU A 186 -13.01 6.20 -10.82
CA LEU A 186 -13.84 7.32 -11.28
C LEU A 186 -14.37 8.17 -10.12
N PHE A 187 -14.83 7.52 -9.04
CA PHE A 187 -15.29 8.20 -7.84
C PHE A 187 -14.16 8.97 -7.15
N ALA A 188 -12.97 8.37 -7.01
CA ALA A 188 -11.82 9.04 -6.40
C ALA A 188 -11.39 10.28 -7.20
N TYR A 189 -11.39 10.20 -8.54
CA TYR A 189 -11.12 11.34 -9.40
C TYR A 189 -12.20 12.43 -9.27
N GLN A 190 -13.48 12.05 -9.24
CA GLN A 190 -14.58 13.00 -9.09
C GLN A 190 -14.46 13.80 -7.79
N GLU A 191 -14.13 13.14 -6.68
CA GLU A 191 -14.03 13.79 -5.37
C GLU A 191 -12.72 14.57 -5.20
N ASN A 192 -11.62 14.14 -5.83
CA ASN A 192 -10.28 14.72 -5.65
C ASN A 192 -9.49 14.77 -6.97
N PRO A 193 -9.91 15.58 -7.96
CA PRO A 193 -9.30 15.57 -9.29
C PRO A 193 -7.84 16.02 -9.29
N HIS A 194 -7.43 16.86 -8.33
CA HIS A 194 -6.05 17.35 -8.20
C HIS A 194 -5.08 16.35 -7.56
N ALA A 195 -5.56 15.20 -7.10
CA ALA A 195 -4.72 14.18 -6.47
C ALA A 195 -3.97 13.29 -7.48
N PHE A 196 -4.30 13.41 -8.78
CA PHE A 196 -3.80 12.54 -9.83
C PHE A 196 -3.04 13.33 -10.89
N GLY A 197 -1.86 12.85 -11.24
CA GLY A 197 -1.02 13.42 -12.30
C GLY A 197 -1.41 12.96 -13.70
N ASP A 198 -0.62 13.42 -14.67
CA ASP A 198 -0.63 13.02 -16.09
C ASP A 198 0.82 12.77 -16.49
N ALA A 199 1.27 11.54 -16.25
CA ALA A 199 2.66 11.11 -16.46
C ALA A 199 2.76 9.90 -17.40
N TYR A 200 1.64 9.30 -17.78
CA TYR A 200 1.56 8.11 -18.61
C TYR A 200 0.58 8.30 -19.77
N GLN A 201 0.87 7.63 -20.89
CA GLN A 201 -0.03 7.57 -22.02
C GLN A 201 -1.18 6.60 -21.71
N ALA A 202 -2.23 6.59 -22.54
CA ALA A 202 -3.37 5.69 -22.37
C ALA A 202 -2.97 4.19 -22.34
N ASN A 203 -1.94 3.81 -23.10
CA ASN A 203 -1.40 2.44 -23.10
C ASN A 203 -0.55 2.12 -21.84
N GLY A 204 -0.32 3.10 -20.98
CA GLY A 204 0.45 3.01 -19.74
C GLY A 204 1.96 3.14 -19.92
N ASP A 205 2.45 3.49 -21.11
CA ASP A 205 3.86 3.87 -21.30
C ASP A 205 4.15 5.25 -20.70
N PRO A 206 5.41 5.54 -20.31
CA PRO A 206 5.77 6.87 -19.80
C PRO A 206 5.52 8.00 -20.81
N GLY A 207 4.98 9.12 -20.32
CA GLY A 207 4.77 10.37 -21.03
C GLY A 207 3.33 10.87 -20.91
N ALA A 208 3.13 12.18 -20.81
CA ALA A 208 1.81 12.79 -20.64
C ALA A 208 0.95 12.80 -21.93
N ASN A 209 -0.37 12.61 -21.81
CA ASN A 209 -1.31 12.66 -22.95
C ASN A 209 -2.43 13.71 -22.78
N GLY A 210 -2.41 14.50 -21.70
CA GLY A 210 -3.43 15.49 -21.38
C GLY A 210 -4.63 14.94 -20.60
N ILE A 211 -4.59 13.67 -20.18
CA ILE A 211 -5.64 13.00 -19.40
C ILE A 211 -5.01 12.56 -18.08
N PRO A 212 -5.63 12.85 -16.92
CA PRO A 212 -5.16 12.33 -15.64
C PRO A 212 -5.04 10.80 -15.69
N ASP A 213 -3.91 10.26 -15.24
CA ASP A 213 -3.55 8.85 -15.41
C ASP A 213 -4.62 7.89 -14.85
N ILE A 214 -5.34 8.30 -13.80
CA ILE A 214 -6.43 7.51 -13.21
C ILE A 214 -7.60 7.30 -14.18
N LEU A 215 -7.87 8.26 -15.05
CA LEU A 215 -8.94 8.16 -16.04
C LEU A 215 -8.53 7.24 -17.20
N ASP A 216 -7.26 7.27 -17.61
CA ASP A 216 -6.74 6.31 -18.57
C ASP A 216 -6.78 4.88 -18.02
N GLU A 217 -6.40 4.69 -16.75
CA GLU A 217 -6.50 3.39 -16.11
C GLU A 217 -7.96 2.94 -15.94
N ALA A 218 -8.87 3.83 -15.51
CA ALA A 218 -10.29 3.52 -15.44
C ALA A 218 -10.87 3.14 -16.80
N ARG A 219 -10.45 3.84 -17.86
CA ARG A 219 -10.85 3.53 -19.23
C ARG A 219 -10.36 2.15 -19.68
N TRP A 220 -9.13 1.76 -19.35
CA TRP A 220 -8.61 0.43 -19.65
C TRP A 220 -9.52 -0.68 -19.09
N GLY A 221 -10.01 -0.52 -17.85
CA GLY A 221 -10.97 -1.44 -17.26
C GLY A 221 -12.36 -1.37 -17.91
N LEU A 222 -12.85 -0.17 -18.20
CA LEU A 222 -14.15 0.02 -18.87
C LEU A 222 -14.18 -0.60 -20.26
N ASP A 223 -13.13 -0.42 -21.06
CA ASP A 223 -13.02 -0.98 -22.40
C ASP A 223 -13.10 -2.52 -22.37
N TRP A 224 -12.59 -3.16 -21.30
CA TRP A 224 -12.75 -4.60 -21.09
C TRP A 224 -14.15 -5.00 -20.61
N LEU A 225 -14.73 -4.26 -19.66
CA LEU A 225 -16.09 -4.51 -19.17
C LEU A 225 -17.14 -4.38 -20.27
N ASP A 226 -16.95 -3.47 -21.23
CA ASP A 226 -17.82 -3.32 -22.40
C ASP A 226 -17.82 -4.59 -23.26
N LYS A 227 -16.66 -5.22 -23.45
CA LYS A 227 -16.54 -6.51 -24.17
C LYS A 227 -17.28 -7.65 -23.46
N LEU A 228 -17.46 -7.57 -22.13
CA LEU A 228 -18.24 -8.55 -21.37
C LEU A 228 -19.76 -8.32 -21.43
N ASN A 229 -20.21 -7.21 -22.02
CA ASN A 229 -21.63 -6.88 -22.21
C ASN A 229 -21.92 -6.73 -23.71
N PRO A 230 -21.74 -7.79 -24.52
CA PRO A 230 -21.70 -7.67 -25.99
C PRO A 230 -23.05 -7.28 -26.62
N GLU A 231 -24.17 -7.52 -25.92
CA GLU A 231 -25.51 -7.22 -26.39
C GLU A 231 -26.51 -7.08 -25.24
N SER A 232 -27.67 -6.50 -25.52
CA SER A 232 -28.72 -6.27 -24.52
C SER A 232 -29.14 -7.57 -23.84
N GLY A 233 -29.01 -7.62 -22.51
CA GLY A 233 -29.42 -8.76 -21.70
C GLY A 233 -28.38 -9.88 -21.60
N VAL A 234 -27.20 -9.71 -22.18
CA VAL A 234 -26.08 -10.65 -22.07
C VAL A 234 -24.93 -9.99 -21.31
N MET A 235 -24.49 -10.65 -20.24
CA MET A 235 -23.31 -10.30 -19.47
C MET A 235 -22.50 -11.57 -19.24
N PHE A 236 -21.21 -11.51 -19.54
CA PHE A 236 -20.25 -12.56 -19.18
C PHE A 236 -19.65 -12.27 -17.79
N HIS A 237 -19.38 -13.33 -17.04
CA HIS A 237 -18.84 -13.28 -15.67
C HIS A 237 -17.41 -13.79 -15.59
#